data_AF-A0A3N5MYK5-F1
#
_entry.id   AF-A0A3N5MYK5-F1
#
_cell.length_a   1.000
_cell.length_b   1.000
_cell.length_c   1.000
_cell.angle_alpha   90.00
_cell.angle_beta   90.00
_cell.angle_gamma   90.00
#
_symmetry.space_group_name_H-M   'P 1'
#
loop_
_entity.id
_entity.type
_entity.pdbx_description
1 polymer ?
#
loop_
_entity_poly.entity_id
_entity_poly.type
_entity_poly.pdbx_seq_one_letter_code
_entity_poly.pdbx_strand_id
1 'polypeptide(L)'
;MGFRYTLEVLTVIAIGAFCAVFLYTSSTMEGAEFAGSDTVGSGLIANLSGIPEENIQPLIPQWEPPSGEIEACLFALQAAVGGLLVGGVFGYWLGQNKKA
;
A
#
# COMPACT_ATOMS: atom_id res chain seq x y z
N MET A 1 9.80 -12.11 -33.47
CA MET A 1 10.34 -12.69 -32.21
C MET A 1 9.51 -12.15 -31.06
N GLY A 2 8.59 -12.95 -30.53
CA GLY A 2 7.67 -12.51 -29.48
C GLY A 2 8.39 -12.42 -28.13
N PHE A 3 8.68 -11.20 -27.68
CA PHE A 3 8.34 -10.66 -26.36
C PHE A 3 8.19 -11.63 -25.17
N ARG A 4 9.14 -12.56 -25.00
CA ARG A 4 9.12 -13.64 -23.99
C ARG A 4 9.17 -13.11 -22.54
N TYR A 5 9.68 -11.90 -22.35
CA TYR A 5 9.96 -11.30 -21.03
C TYR A 5 9.23 -9.97 -20.79
N THR A 6 8.23 -9.64 -21.61
CA THR A 6 7.57 -8.33 -21.56
C THR A 6 6.96 -8.02 -20.20
N LEU A 7 6.32 -9.01 -19.57
CA LEU A 7 5.72 -8.84 -18.24
C LEU A 7 6.77 -8.65 -17.16
N GLU A 8 7.89 -9.36 -17.24
CA GLU A 8 9.01 -9.23 -16.30
C GLU A 8 9.66 -7.85 -16.44
N VAL A 9 9.92 -7.40 -17.68
CA VAL A 9 10.44 -6.08 -17.98
C VAL A 9 9.49 -4.98 -17.51
N LEU A 10 8.18 -5.11 -17.75
CA LEU A 10 7.17 -4.17 -17.26
C LEU A 10 7.13 -4.13 -15.73
N THR A 11 7.26 -5.29 -15.06
CA THR A 11 7.30 -5.38 -13.59
C THR A 11 8.52 -4.68 -13.03
N VAL A 12 9.71 -4.93 -13.60
CA VAL A 12 10.96 -4.27 -13.18
C VAL A 12 10.88 -2.76 -13.43
N ILE A 13 10.33 -2.33 -14.56
CA ILE A 13 10.10 -0.90 -14.85
C ILE A 13 9.15 -0.29 -13.82
N ALA A 14 8.04 -0.96 -13.49
CA ALA A 14 7.08 -0.46 -12.52
C ALA A 14 7.69 -0.33 -11.12
N ILE A 15 8.43 -1.35 -10.66
CA ILE A 15 9.15 -1.32 -9.37
C ILE A 15 10.21 -0.22 -9.39
N GLY A 16 11.01 -0.13 -10.45
CA GLY A 16 12.05 0.89 -10.60
C GLY A 16 11.48 2.31 -10.61
N ALA A 17 10.38 2.53 -11.33
CA ALA A 17 9.67 3.81 -11.35
C ALA A 17 9.11 4.16 -9.97
N PHE A 18 8.51 3.19 -9.27
CA PHE A 18 8.03 3.39 -7.90
C PHE A 18 9.18 3.77 -6.96
N CYS A 19 10.29 3.04 -6.96
CA CYS A 19 11.46 3.35 -6.13
C CYS A 19 12.05 4.72 -6.48
N ALA A 20 12.14 5.07 -7.77
CA ALA A 20 12.65 6.36 -8.20
C ALA A 20 11.78 7.52 -7.69
N VAL A 21 10.44 7.42 -7.85
CA VAL A 21 9.50 8.40 -7.32
C VAL A 21 9.58 8.47 -5.79
N PHE A 22 9.60 7.32 -5.12
CA PHE A 22 9.68 7.25 -3.66
C PHE A 22 10.94 7.93 -3.11
N LEU A 23 12.11 7.65 -3.69
CA LEU A 23 13.38 8.24 -3.29
C LEU A 23 13.46 9.73 -3.63
N TYR A 24 12.93 10.13 -4.80
CA TYR A 24 12.86 11.53 -5.19
C TYR A 24 12.00 12.33 -4.20
N THR A 25 10.77 11.87 -3.92
CA THR A 25 9.87 12.51 -2.96
C THR A 25 10.48 12.55 -1.55
N SER A 26 11.05 11.43 -1.08
CA SER A 26 11.69 11.35 0.24
C SER A 26 12.92 12.26 0.39
N SER A 27 13.64 12.55 -0.70
CA SER A 27 14.83 13.40 -0.65
C SER A 27 14.53 14.88 -0.87
N THR A 28 13.38 15.24 -1.45
CA THR A 28 13.04 16.63 -1.77
C THR A 28 11.97 17.23 -0.86
N MET A 29 11.12 16.42 -0.23
CA MET A 29 10.10 16.91 0.69
C MET A 29 10.59 16.78 2.15
N GLU A 30 11.21 17.83 2.67
CA GLU A 30 11.51 17.92 4.10
C GLU A 30 10.20 18.11 4.90
N GLY A 31 9.98 17.28 5.93
CA GLY A 31 8.79 17.33 6.77
C GLY A 31 7.55 16.64 6.22
N ALA A 32 7.65 15.93 5.09
CA ALA A 32 6.58 15.07 4.61
C ALA A 32 6.56 13.76 5.40
N GLU A 33 5.84 13.76 6.51
CA GLU A 33 5.57 12.54 7.28
C GLU A 33 4.67 11.62 6.43
N PHE A 34 5.02 10.33 6.37
CA PHE A 34 4.16 9.31 5.76
C PHE A 34 2.99 9.02 6.71
N ALA A 35 2.08 9.98 6.79
CA ALA A 35 0.89 9.90 7.60
C ALA A 35 -0.15 8.99 6.94
N GLY A 36 -0.87 8.22 7.76
CA GLY A 36 -1.98 7.42 7.30
C GLY A 36 -3.11 8.28 6.73
N SER A 37 -3.96 7.69 5.89
CA SER A 37 -5.13 8.38 5.35
C SER A 37 -6.01 8.97 6.46
N ASP A 38 -6.10 8.28 7.59
CA ASP A 38 -6.92 8.69 8.72
C ASP A 38 -6.38 9.99 9.31
N THR A 39 -5.09 10.05 9.64
CA THR A 39 -4.39 11.25 10.14
C THR A 39 -4.49 12.43 9.18
N VAL A 40 -4.29 12.21 7.87
CA VAL A 40 -4.40 13.28 6.88
C VAL A 40 -5.83 13.80 6.78
N GLY A 41 -6.82 12.89 6.81
CA GLY A 41 -8.23 13.23 6.75
C GLY A 41 -8.71 13.98 8.00
N SER A 42 -8.41 13.47 9.19
CA SER A 42 -8.77 14.09 10.47
C SER A 42 -8.11 15.46 10.62
N GLY A 43 -6.82 15.58 10.29
CA GLY A 43 -6.11 16.86 10.31
C GLY A 43 -6.74 17.91 9.39
N LEU A 44 -7.18 17.52 8.18
CA LEU A 44 -7.84 18.46 7.27
C LEU A 44 -9.22 18.89 7.80
N ILE A 45 -10.01 17.95 8.33
CA ILE A 45 -11.33 18.26 8.91
C ILE A 45 -11.15 19.18 10.13
N ALA A 46 -10.13 18.95 10.97
CA ALA A 46 -9.82 19.79 12.12
C ALA A 46 -9.53 21.23 11.70
N ASN A 47 -8.68 21.42 10.68
CA ASN A 47 -8.36 22.72 10.13
C ASN A 47 -9.58 23.45 9.54
N LEU A 48 -10.50 22.73 8.89
CA LEU A 48 -11.67 23.32 8.25
C LEU A 48 -12.81 23.65 9.23
N SER A 49 -13.00 22.80 10.24
CA SER A 49 -14.12 22.90 11.18
C SER A 49 -13.78 23.66 12.46
N GLY A 50 -12.49 23.83 12.77
CA GLY A 50 -12.02 24.36 14.05
C GLY A 50 -12.22 23.39 15.23
N ILE A 51 -12.61 22.14 14.95
CA ILE A 51 -12.76 21.08 15.94
C ILE A 51 -11.37 20.44 16.14
N PRO A 52 -10.91 20.21 17.39
CA PRO A 52 -9.67 19.49 17.63
C PRO A 52 -9.68 18.09 17.00
N GLU A 53 -8.57 17.66 16.43
CA GLU A 53 -8.45 16.40 15.70
C GLU A 53 -8.85 15.17 16.54
N GLU A 54 -8.48 15.19 17.82
CA GLU A 54 -8.86 14.19 18.85
C GLU A 54 -10.37 14.02 19.05
N ASN A 55 -11.17 15.00 18.63
CA ASN A 55 -12.63 14.94 18.71
C ASN A 55 -13.28 14.51 17.38
N ILE A 56 -12.47 14.24 16.35
CA ILE A 56 -12.94 13.76 15.06
C ILE A 56 -13.03 12.26 15.10
N GLN A 57 -14.25 11.74 14.98
CA GLN A 57 -14.52 10.32 14.98
C GLN A 57 -15.14 9.90 13.64
N PRO A 58 -14.91 8.66 13.20
CA PRO A 58 -15.57 8.10 12.03
C PRO A 58 -17.09 8.20 12.14
N LEU A 59 -17.76 8.50 11.01
CA LEU A 59 -19.22 8.58 10.96
C LEU A 59 -19.91 7.25 11.29
N ILE A 60 -19.21 6.14 11.02
CA ILE A 60 -19.64 4.77 11.31
C ILE A 60 -18.67 4.22 12.35
N PRO A 61 -19.15 3.70 13.49
CA PRO A 61 -18.28 3.08 14.49
C PRO A 61 -17.42 1.98 13.85
N GLN A 62 -16.10 2.16 13.90
CA GLN A 62 -15.13 1.17 13.46
C GLN A 62 -14.55 0.45 14.68
N TRP A 63 -14.26 -0.85 14.51
CA TRP A 63 -13.53 -1.59 15.52
C TRP A 63 -12.04 -1.27 15.40
N GLU A 64 -11.44 -0.84 16.50
CA GLU A 64 -10.00 -0.63 16.60
C GLU A 64 -9.37 -1.79 17.40
N PRO A 65 -8.24 -2.35 16.93
CA PRO A 65 -7.53 -3.37 17.68
C PRO A 65 -7.12 -2.86 19.07
N PRO A 66 -7.20 -3.69 20.12
CA PRO A 66 -6.83 -3.28 21.48
C PRO A 66 -5.32 -3.05 21.67
N SER A 67 -4.51 -3.33 20.64
CA SER A 67 -3.05 -3.11 20.62
C SER A 67 -2.59 -2.87 19.19
N GLY A 68 -1.66 -1.93 19.00
CA GLY A 68 -1.00 -1.68 17.71
C GLY A 68 -0.19 -2.89 17.22
N GLU A 69 0.25 -3.79 18.11
CA GLU A 69 0.88 -5.06 17.70
C GLU A 69 -0.11 -5.97 16.96
N ILE A 70 -1.37 -5.99 17.41
CA ILE A 70 -2.44 -6.78 16.79
C ILE A 70 -2.81 -6.16 15.45
N GLU A 71 -2.90 -4.83 15.37
CA GLU A 71 -3.11 -4.11 14.11
C GLU A 71 -2.03 -4.45 13.07
N ALA A 72 -0.76 -4.33 13.46
CA ALA A 72 0.37 -4.65 12.60
C ALA A 72 0.38 -6.13 12.17
N CYS A 73 0.01 -7.04 13.09
CA CYS A 73 -0.12 -8.47 12.79
C CYS A 73 -1.22 -8.74 11.75
N LEU A 74 -2.40 -8.14 11.92
CA LEU A 74 -3.51 -8.27 10.98
C LEU A 74 -3.16 -7.66 9.61
N PHE A 75 -2.43 -6.54 9.58
CA PHE A 75 -1.95 -5.94 8.34
C PHE A 75 -0.94 -6.85 7.62
N ALA A 76 0.04 -7.39 8.36
CA ALA A 76 1.03 -8.31 7.81
C ALA A 76 0.38 -9.60 7.27
N LEU A 77 -0.63 -10.13 7.97
CA LEU A 77 -1.38 -11.30 7.51
C LEU A 77 -2.13 -11.01 6.20
N GLN A 78 -2.81 -9.87 6.11
CA GLN A 78 -3.49 -9.44 4.88
C GLN A 78 -2.51 -9.30 3.71
N ALA A 79 -1.35 -8.68 3.96
CA ALA A 79 -0.29 -8.56 2.96
C ALA A 79 0.24 -9.93 2.49
N ALA A 80 0.45 -10.87 3.43
CA ALA A 80 0.89 -12.22 3.10
C ALA A 80 -0.13 -12.98 2.24
N VAL A 81 -1.42 -12.93 2.60
CA VAL A 81 -2.50 -13.54 1.83
C VAL A 81 -2.60 -12.90 0.44
N GLY A 82 -2.56 -11.57 0.35
CA GLY A 82 -2.56 -10.86 -0.92
C GLY A 82 -1.38 -11.26 -1.81
N GLY A 83 -0.18 -11.38 -1.23
CA GLY A 83 1.02 -11.84 -1.91
C GLY A 83 0.88 -13.27 -2.44
N LEU A 84 0.32 -14.19 -1.65
CA LEU A 84 0.04 -15.56 -2.09
C LEU A 84 -0.96 -15.61 -3.24
N LEU A 85 -2.04 -14.82 -3.20
CA LEU A 85 -3.04 -14.78 -4.26
C LEU A 85 -2.45 -14.24 -5.56
N VAL A 86 -1.80 -13.07 -5.50
CA VAL A 86 -1.20 -12.43 -6.68
C VAL A 86 -0.08 -13.31 -7.26
N GLY A 87 0.83 -13.78 -6.41
CA GLY A 87 1.91 -14.67 -6.81
C GLY A 87 1.40 -16.01 -7.36
N GLY A 88 0.35 -16.58 -6.76
CA GLY A 88 -0.28 -17.81 -7.20
C GLY A 88 -0.91 -17.68 -8.59
N VAL A 89 -1.65 -16.59 -8.85
CA VAL A 89 -2.25 -16.32 -10.16
C VAL A 89 -1.18 -16.17 -11.24
N PHE A 90 -0.18 -15.32 -11.02
CA PHE A 90 0.89 -15.13 -12.00
C PHE A 90 1.74 -16.38 -12.19
N GLY A 91 2.03 -17.11 -11.10
CA GLY A 91 2.75 -18.38 -11.16
C GLY A 91 2.01 -19.46 -11.95
N TYR A 92 0.69 -19.57 -11.75
CA TYR A 92 -0.17 -20.49 -12.49
C TYR A 92 -0.22 -20.17 -14.00
N TRP A 93 -0.36 -18.88 -14.36
CA TRP A 93 -0.33 -18.45 -15.75
C TRP A 93 1.02 -18.69 -16.42
N LEU A 94 2.13 -18.44 -15.71
CA LEU A 94 3.46 -18.75 -16.22
C LEU A 94 3.67 -20.25 -16.41
N GLY A 95 3.13 -21.08 -15.49
CA GLY A 95 3.18 -22.54 -15.56
C GLY A 95 2.44 -23.13 -16.76
N GLN A 96 1.29 -22.56 -17.14
CA GLN A 96 0.50 -23.01 -18.30
C GLN A 96 1.18 -22.77 -19.64
N ASN A 97 2.08 -21.78 -19.73
CA ASN A 97 2.82 -21.48 -20.96
C ASN A 97 3.94 -22.50 -21.27
N LYS A 98 4.23 -23.43 -20.36
CA LYS A 98 5.07 -24.60 -20.65
C LYS A 98 4.17 -25.73 -21.12
N LYS A 99 4.03 -25.89 -22.44
CA LYS A 99 3.58 -27.18 -23.00
C LYS A 99 4.52 -28.28 -22.53
N ALA A 100 3.96 -29.39 -22.06
CA ALA A 100 4.68 -30.65 -21.94
C ALA A 100 5.25 -31.08 -23.30
#